data_AF-A0A940VBY3-F1
#
_entry.id   AF-A0A940VBY3-F1
#
_cell.length_a   1.000
_cell.length_b   1.000
_cell.length_c   1.000
_cell.angle_alpha   90.00
_cell.angle_beta   90.00
_cell.angle_gamma   90.00
#
_symmetry.space_group_name_H-M   'P 1'
#
loop_
_entity.id
_entity.type
_entity.pdbx_description
1 polymer ?
#
loop_
_entity_poly.entity_id
_entity_poly.type
_entity_poly.pdbx_seq_one_letter_code
_entity_poly.pdbx_strand_id
1 'polypeptide(L)'
;MRSVVVVAGVLLLTLTGVAAAASRVDQIARGRYLVHHVAMCVQCHTPRDATGTLDPTRLLKGAPNPVRSPVPTQPWAVSAPAIAGLPGFSDEDEITLLTTGRRPGNPVPKPPMPPFRLTREDAEAVVAYLRSLP
;
A
#
# COMPACT_ATOMS: atom_id res chain seq x y z
N MET A 1 -12.42 -41.97 56.61
CA MET A 1 -11.34 -41.23 55.92
C MET A 1 -11.83 -40.92 54.51
N ARG A 2 -12.15 -39.67 54.21
CA ARG A 2 -12.79 -39.25 52.95
C ARG A 2 -11.73 -38.70 52.00
N SER A 3 -11.49 -39.39 50.89
CA SER A 3 -10.60 -38.94 49.83
C SER A 3 -11.30 -37.89 48.97
N VAL A 4 -10.73 -36.68 48.89
CA VAL A 4 -11.17 -35.63 47.97
C VAL A 4 -10.18 -35.63 46.80
N VAL A 5 -10.64 -36.00 45.61
CA VAL A 5 -9.89 -35.85 44.36
C VAL A 5 -10.23 -34.49 43.78
N VAL A 6 -9.25 -33.59 43.75
CA VAL A 6 -9.36 -32.30 43.06
C VAL A 6 -8.92 -32.49 41.62
N VAL A 7 -9.89 -32.51 40.69
CA VAL A 7 -9.60 -32.47 39.25
C VAL A 7 -9.33 -31.02 38.88
N ALA A 8 -8.04 -30.68 38.72
CA ALA A 8 -7.63 -29.41 38.15
C ALA A 8 -7.89 -29.43 36.64
N GLY A 9 -8.98 -28.79 36.21
CA GLY A 9 -9.27 -28.55 34.80
C GLY A 9 -8.27 -27.55 34.23
N VAL A 10 -7.40 -27.99 33.32
CA VAL A 10 -6.55 -27.11 32.51
C VAL A 10 -7.43 -26.45 31.47
N LEU A 11 -7.76 -25.17 31.68
CA LEU A 11 -8.40 -24.32 30.69
C LEU A 11 -7.34 -23.95 29.62
N LEU A 12 -7.33 -24.66 28.50
CA LEU A 12 -6.55 -24.25 27.32
C LEU A 12 -7.19 -23.00 26.70
N LEU A 13 -6.65 -21.84 27.05
CA LEU A 13 -6.94 -20.59 26.37
C LEU A 13 -6.24 -20.62 25.00
N THR A 14 -7.01 -20.64 23.91
CA THR A 14 -6.49 -20.68 22.54
C THR A 14 -5.76 -19.37 22.20
N LEU A 15 -4.42 -19.40 22.20
CA LEU A 15 -3.51 -18.28 21.97
C LEU A 15 -3.42 -17.78 20.52
N THR A 16 -4.27 -18.27 19.61
CA THR A 16 -4.08 -18.13 18.16
C THR A 16 -4.47 -16.76 17.58
N GLY A 17 -5.28 -15.97 18.28
CA GLY A 17 -5.80 -14.69 17.74
C GLY A 17 -4.82 -13.52 17.76
N VAL A 18 -3.83 -13.51 18.66
CA VAL A 18 -2.98 -12.34 18.92
C VAL A 18 -1.87 -12.19 17.86
N ALA A 19 -1.33 -13.32 17.38
CA ALA A 19 -0.24 -13.33 16.42
C ALA A 19 -0.64 -12.86 15.01
N ALA A 20 -1.84 -13.24 14.53
CA ALA A 20 -2.31 -12.85 13.20
C ALA A 20 -2.72 -11.37 13.10
N ALA A 21 -3.17 -10.77 14.20
CA ALA A 21 -3.42 -9.33 14.26
C ALA A 21 -2.11 -8.53 14.26
N ALA A 22 -1.11 -8.99 15.02
CA ALA A 22 0.22 -8.39 15.03
C ALA A 22 0.87 -8.41 13.63
N SER A 23 0.79 -9.54 12.92
CA SER A 23 1.36 -9.65 11.57
C SER A 23 0.70 -8.72 10.55
N ARG A 24 -0.61 -8.46 10.66
CA ARG A 24 -1.31 -7.51 9.78
C ARG A 24 -0.93 -6.06 10.10
N VAL A 25 -0.82 -5.71 11.39
CA VAL A 25 -0.36 -4.38 11.82
C VAL A 25 1.05 -4.11 11.31
N ASP A 26 1.94 -5.09 11.44
CA ASP A 26 3.32 -5.00 10.96
C ASP A 26 3.38 -4.86 9.43
N GLN A 27 2.53 -5.59 8.70
CA GLN A 27 2.41 -5.49 7.24
C GLN A 27 1.93 -4.10 6.80
N ILE A 28 0.92 -3.52 7.46
CA ILE A 28 0.44 -2.16 7.16
C ILE A 28 1.52 -1.12 7.47
N ALA A 29 2.24 -1.28 8.58
CA ALA A 29 3.35 -0.39 8.94
C ALA A 29 4.49 -0.43 7.90
N ARG A 30 4.86 -1.64 7.44
CA ARG A 30 5.81 -1.83 6.34
C ARG A 30 5.32 -1.18 5.05
N GLY A 31 4.05 -1.39 4.68
CA GLY A 31 3.44 -0.77 3.51
C GLY A 31 3.45 0.74 3.56
N ARG A 32 3.11 1.32 4.72
CA ARG A 32 3.20 2.77 4.95
C ARG A 32 4.62 3.26 4.75
N TYR A 33 5.61 2.58 5.33
CA TYR A 33 7.02 2.97 5.16
C TYR A 33 7.43 2.97 3.68
N LEU A 34 7.08 1.91 2.94
CA LEU A 34 7.37 1.81 1.51
C LEU A 34 6.71 2.95 0.72
N VAL A 35 5.42 3.20 0.94
CA VAL A 35 4.66 4.23 0.22
C VAL A 35 5.17 5.64 0.50
N HIS A 36 5.58 5.93 1.75
CA HIS A 36 6.00 7.27 2.16
C HIS A 36 7.48 7.55 1.90
N HIS A 37 8.33 6.52 1.94
CA HIS A 37 9.79 6.73 2.04
C HIS A 37 10.65 5.96 1.03
N VAL A 38 10.14 4.87 0.43
CA VAL A 38 10.94 4.05 -0.51
C VAL A 38 10.43 4.18 -1.93
N ALA A 39 9.17 3.85 -2.16
CA ALA A 39 8.50 3.97 -3.45
C ALA A 39 7.99 5.40 -3.71
N MET A 40 7.93 6.24 -2.66
CA MET A 40 7.61 7.67 -2.72
C MET A 40 6.26 7.98 -3.40
N CYS A 41 5.28 7.08 -3.33
CA CYS A 41 4.00 7.23 -4.03
C CYS A 41 3.28 8.53 -3.62
N VAL A 42 3.47 8.97 -2.37
CA VAL A 42 2.90 10.22 -1.83
C VAL A 42 3.29 11.47 -2.62
N GLN A 43 4.46 11.49 -3.27
CA GLN A 43 4.94 12.67 -4.00
C GLN A 43 4.15 12.97 -5.27
N CYS A 44 3.60 11.92 -5.89
CA CYS A 44 2.85 12.02 -7.14
C CYS A 44 1.35 11.87 -6.92
N HIS A 45 0.92 11.01 -5.98
CA HIS A 45 -0.49 10.67 -5.78
C HIS A 45 -1.20 11.50 -4.70
N THR A 46 -0.53 12.45 -4.05
CA THR A 46 -1.15 13.37 -3.08
C THR A 46 -1.17 14.79 -3.65
N PRO A 47 -2.32 15.50 -3.62
CA PRO A 47 -2.39 16.90 -4.01
C PRO A 47 -1.40 17.77 -3.24
N ARG A 48 -1.07 18.92 -3.83
CA ARG A 48 -0.35 19.99 -3.15
C ARG A 48 -1.29 21.14 -2.82
N ASP A 49 -1.04 21.82 -1.71
CA ASP A 49 -1.72 23.06 -1.33
C ASP A 49 -1.16 24.26 -2.12
N ALA A 50 -1.66 25.46 -1.79
CA ALA A 50 -1.23 26.71 -2.45
C ALA A 50 0.26 27.05 -2.23
N THR A 51 0.91 26.45 -1.23
CA THR A 51 2.35 26.62 -0.95
C THR A 51 3.21 25.60 -1.69
N GLY A 52 2.59 24.62 -2.36
CA GLY A 52 3.29 23.50 -3.02
C GLY A 52 3.61 22.34 -2.07
N THR A 53 3.15 22.39 -0.81
CA THR A 53 3.34 21.32 0.16
C THR A 53 2.31 20.21 -0.06
N LEU A 54 2.66 18.95 0.20
CA LEU A 54 1.69 17.85 0.13
C LEU A 54 0.55 18.11 1.11
N ASP A 55 -0.69 17.99 0.65
CA ASP A 55 -1.89 18.16 1.44
C ASP A 55 -2.27 16.84 2.13
N PRO A 56 -2.02 16.69 3.45
CA PRO A 56 -2.27 15.44 4.15
C PRO A 56 -3.76 15.10 4.27
N THR A 57 -4.66 16.09 4.13
CA THR A 57 -6.11 15.86 4.18
C THR A 57 -6.63 15.11 2.95
N ARG A 58 -5.83 15.11 1.87
CA ARG A 58 -6.12 14.42 0.60
C ARG A 58 -5.03 13.39 0.25
N LEU A 59 -4.40 12.81 1.27
CA LEU A 59 -3.35 11.79 1.13
C LEU A 59 -3.75 10.71 0.12
N LEU A 60 -2.92 10.54 -0.93
CA LEU A 60 -3.08 9.51 -1.97
C LEU A 60 -4.41 9.57 -2.76
N LYS A 61 -5.12 10.70 -2.76
CA LYS A 61 -6.38 10.91 -3.51
C LYS A 61 -6.19 11.37 -4.96
N GLY A 62 -4.98 11.28 -5.49
CA GLY A 62 -4.62 11.63 -6.86
C GLY A 62 -4.29 13.12 -7.00
N ALA A 63 -3.47 13.48 -7.99
CA ALA A 63 -3.02 14.84 -8.20
C ALA A 63 -2.59 15.10 -9.64
N PRO A 64 -2.57 16.37 -10.10
CA PRO A 64 -1.76 16.76 -11.25
C PRO A 64 -0.31 16.35 -11.03
N ASN A 65 0.35 15.89 -12.09
CA ASN A 65 1.74 15.48 -11.98
C ASN A 65 2.63 16.69 -11.63
N PRO A 66 3.43 16.64 -10.54
CA PRO A 66 4.25 17.77 -10.12
C PRO A 66 5.41 18.07 -11.07
N VAL A 67 5.73 17.17 -12.00
CA VAL A 67 6.83 17.31 -12.95
C VAL A 67 6.31 17.30 -14.39
N ARG A 68 6.88 18.17 -15.22
CA ARG A 68 6.60 18.23 -16.66
C ARG A 68 7.50 17.25 -17.41
N SER A 69 7.07 16.85 -18.61
CA SER A 69 7.90 16.05 -19.50
C SER A 69 9.20 16.79 -19.80
N PRO A 70 10.37 16.14 -19.69
CA PRO A 70 11.64 16.73 -20.12
C PRO A 70 11.74 16.82 -21.65
N VAL A 71 10.91 16.05 -22.38
CA VAL A 71 10.89 16.00 -23.85
C VAL A 71 9.49 16.41 -24.35
N PRO A 72 9.34 17.45 -25.18
CA PRO A 72 8.04 17.98 -25.58
C PRO A 72 7.07 16.98 -26.21
N THR A 73 7.58 15.97 -26.93
CA THR A 73 6.78 14.99 -27.67
C THR A 73 6.67 13.64 -26.98
N GLN A 74 7.29 13.46 -25.80
CA GLN A 74 7.24 12.19 -25.08
C GLN A 74 5.86 11.97 -24.43
N PRO A 75 5.28 10.76 -24.54
CA PRO A 75 4.10 10.40 -23.77
C PRO A 75 4.36 10.53 -22.26
N TRP A 76 3.66 11.45 -21.62
CA TRP A 76 3.81 11.79 -20.20
C TRP A 76 2.47 11.77 -19.48
N ALA A 77 2.44 11.25 -18.26
CA ALA A 77 1.26 11.31 -17.42
C ALA A 77 1.06 12.76 -16.95
N VAL A 78 -0.06 13.38 -17.32
CA VAL A 78 -0.42 14.73 -16.85
C VAL A 78 -0.97 14.72 -15.42
N SER A 79 -1.43 13.56 -14.95
CA SER A 79 -1.94 13.34 -13.60
C SER A 79 -1.60 11.94 -13.10
N ALA A 80 -1.57 11.81 -11.78
CA ALA A 80 -1.55 10.54 -11.08
C ALA A 80 -2.94 10.27 -10.48
N PRO A 81 -3.50 9.05 -10.63
CA PRO A 81 -4.83 8.72 -10.14
C PRO A 81 -4.88 8.62 -8.61
N ALA A 82 -6.08 8.59 -8.03
CA ALA A 82 -6.26 8.20 -6.64
C ALA A 82 -5.87 6.73 -6.44
N ILE A 83 -5.12 6.44 -5.37
CA ILE A 83 -4.70 5.07 -5.02
C ILE A 83 -5.06 4.67 -3.58
N ALA A 84 -5.49 5.62 -2.74
CA ALA A 84 -6.15 5.29 -1.47
C ALA A 84 -7.36 4.39 -1.72
N GLY A 85 -7.43 3.25 -1.03
CA GLY A 85 -8.47 2.24 -1.21
C GLY A 85 -8.36 1.40 -2.48
N LEU A 86 -7.38 1.67 -3.37
CA LEU A 86 -7.20 0.99 -4.68
C LEU A 86 -8.50 0.91 -5.51
N PRO A 87 -9.08 2.06 -5.91
CA PRO A 87 -10.34 2.08 -6.64
C PRO A 87 -10.21 1.44 -8.03
N GLY A 88 -11.04 0.45 -8.31
CA GLY A 88 -11.11 -0.20 -9.63
C GLY A 88 -9.99 -1.20 -9.95
N PHE A 89 -9.15 -1.55 -8.96
CA PHE A 89 -8.12 -2.58 -9.12
C PHE A 89 -8.30 -3.69 -8.09
N SER A 90 -8.01 -4.94 -8.48
CA SER A 90 -7.85 -6.02 -7.51
C SER A 90 -6.49 -5.92 -6.80
N ASP A 91 -6.35 -6.62 -5.68
CA ASP A 91 -5.08 -6.68 -4.96
C ASP A 91 -3.98 -7.32 -5.82
N GLU A 92 -4.31 -8.37 -6.58
CA GLU A 92 -3.34 -9.06 -7.44
C GLU A 92 -2.92 -8.21 -8.66
N ASP A 93 -3.82 -7.37 -9.20
CA ASP A 93 -3.44 -6.41 -10.26
C ASP A 93 -2.37 -5.44 -9.77
N GLU A 94 -2.52 -4.96 -8.53
CA GLU A 94 -1.58 -4.02 -7.92
C GLU A 94 -0.28 -4.72 -7.53
N ILE A 95 -0.34 -5.93 -6.96
CA ILE A 95 0.86 -6.74 -6.69
C ILE A 95 1.63 -7.00 -7.99
N THR A 96 0.94 -7.35 -9.07
CA THR A 96 1.56 -7.56 -10.39
C THR A 96 2.22 -6.28 -10.90
N LEU A 97 1.56 -5.13 -10.77
CA LEU A 97 2.17 -3.84 -11.13
C LEU A 97 3.43 -3.56 -10.31
N LEU A 98 3.39 -3.75 -9.00
CA LEU A 98 4.49 -3.38 -8.11
C LEU A 98 5.70 -4.31 -8.23
N THR A 99 5.47 -5.57 -8.63
CA THR A 99 6.53 -6.57 -8.81
C THR A 99 7.10 -6.57 -10.23
N THR A 100 6.27 -6.30 -11.26
CA THR A 100 6.65 -6.39 -12.68
C THR A 100 6.71 -5.05 -13.41
N GLY A 101 6.26 -3.96 -12.79
CA GLY A 101 6.13 -2.64 -13.38
C GLY A 101 5.08 -2.56 -14.49
N ARG A 102 4.19 -3.54 -14.60
CA ARG A 102 3.15 -3.64 -15.65
C ARG A 102 1.85 -4.13 -15.03
N ARG A 103 0.72 -3.56 -15.45
CA ARG A 103 -0.61 -4.09 -15.07
C ARG A 103 -1.04 -5.19 -16.06
N PRO A 104 -1.84 -6.18 -15.64
CA PRO A 104 -2.45 -7.15 -16.55
C PRO A 104 -3.25 -6.45 -17.66
N GLY A 105 -2.99 -6.83 -18.92
CA GLY A 105 -3.70 -6.27 -20.08
C GLY A 105 -3.42 -4.81 -20.45
N ASN A 106 -2.55 -4.10 -19.70
CA ASN A 106 -2.32 -2.65 -19.88
C ASN A 106 -0.84 -2.35 -20.21
N PRO A 107 -0.52 -1.34 -21.05
CA PRO A 107 0.84 -0.83 -21.20
C PRO A 107 1.48 -0.40 -19.87
N VAL A 108 2.81 -0.39 -19.87
CA VAL A 108 3.66 0.17 -18.81
C VAL A 108 3.10 1.55 -18.38
N PRO A 109 3.02 1.87 -17.07
CA PRO A 109 2.62 3.19 -16.62
C PRO A 109 3.40 4.28 -17.35
N LYS A 110 2.69 5.34 -17.76
CA LYS A 110 3.34 6.46 -18.44
C LYS A 110 4.39 7.10 -17.51
N PRO A 111 5.56 7.52 -18.05
CA PRO A 111 6.49 8.36 -17.32
C PRO A 111 5.77 9.58 -16.69
N PRO A 112 6.18 10.01 -15.49
CA PRO A 112 7.39 9.66 -14.75
C PRO A 112 7.22 8.45 -13.82
N MET A 113 6.08 7.75 -13.83
CA MET A 113 5.88 6.64 -12.90
C MET A 113 6.95 5.56 -13.14
N PRO A 114 7.76 5.19 -12.13
CA PRO A 114 8.82 4.23 -12.31
C PRO A 114 8.26 2.82 -12.46
N PRO A 115 8.90 1.95 -13.27
CA PRO A 115 8.56 0.53 -13.32
C PRO A 115 9.09 -0.18 -12.06
N PHE A 116 8.24 -0.35 -11.05
CA PHE A 116 8.62 -0.99 -9.79
C PHE A 116 9.02 -2.46 -9.95
N ARG A 117 9.89 -2.92 -9.06
CA ARG A 117 10.42 -4.30 -8.97
C ARG A 117 10.49 -4.74 -7.51
N LEU A 118 9.42 -4.50 -6.76
CA LEU A 118 9.33 -4.89 -5.36
C LEU A 118 9.32 -6.42 -5.24
N THR A 119 9.72 -6.94 -4.08
CA THR A 119 9.39 -8.33 -3.73
C THR A 119 7.87 -8.45 -3.61
N ARG A 120 7.34 -9.68 -3.76
CA ARG A 120 5.90 -9.92 -3.57
C ARG A 120 5.45 -9.50 -2.16
N GLU A 121 6.25 -9.80 -1.14
CA GLU A 121 5.96 -9.40 0.25
C GLU A 121 5.85 -7.87 0.41
N ASP A 122 6.76 -7.10 -0.18
CA ASP A 122 6.70 -5.64 -0.12
C ASP A 122 5.52 -5.08 -0.93
N ALA A 123 5.19 -5.69 -2.06
CA ALA A 123 4.02 -5.32 -2.85
C ALA A 123 2.71 -5.58 -2.08
N GLU A 124 2.59 -6.73 -1.42
CA GLU A 124 1.46 -7.07 -0.55
C GLU A 124 1.36 -6.10 0.63
N ALA A 125 2.49 -5.71 1.23
CA ALA A 125 2.52 -4.70 2.29
C ALA A 125 2.00 -3.34 1.79
N VAL A 126 2.46 -2.88 0.63
CA VAL A 126 1.96 -1.66 -0.01
C VAL A 126 0.45 -1.73 -0.24
N VAL A 127 -0.05 -2.84 -0.82
CA VAL A 127 -1.49 -3.06 -1.03
C VAL A 127 -2.26 -3.02 0.27
N ALA A 128 -1.79 -3.70 1.31
CA ALA A 128 -2.42 -3.70 2.63
C ALA A 128 -2.54 -2.29 3.20
N TYR A 129 -1.48 -1.47 3.09
CA TYR A 129 -1.54 -0.07 3.51
C TYR A 129 -2.52 0.74 2.66
N LEU A 130 -2.47 0.65 1.33
CA LEU A 130 -3.37 1.41 0.45
C LEU A 130 -4.84 1.06 0.69
N ARG A 131 -5.16 -0.22 0.91
CA ARG A 131 -6.51 -0.68 1.27
C ARG A 131 -6.98 -0.22 2.65
N SER A 132 -6.06 0.08 3.56
CA SER A 132 -6.42 0.62 4.89
C SER A 132 -6.88 2.09 4.85
N LEU A 133 -6.69 2.78 3.72
CA LEU A 133 -7.04 4.18 3.53
C LEU A 133 -8.49 4.34 2.98
N PRO A 134 -9.18 5.44 3.33
CA PRO A 134 -10.56 5.72 2.93
C PRO A 134 -10.71 6.37 1.54
#